data_AF-A0A382XVM8-F1
#
_entry.id   AF-A0A382XVM8-F1
#
_cell.length_a   1.000
_cell.length_b   1.000
_cell.length_c   1.000
_cell.angle_alpha   90.00
_cell.angle_beta   90.00
_cell.angle_gamma   90.00
#
_symmetry.space_group_name_H-M   'P 1'
#
loop_
_entity.id
_entity.type
_entity.pdbx_description
1 polymer ?
#
loop_
_entity_poly.entity_id
_entity_poly.type
_entity_poly.pdbx_seq_one_letter_code
_entity_poly.pdbx_strand_id
1 'polypeptide(L)' 'MSAIIKCGACGEKIHTMQMMKSIKDVLKHYNNKCPSCGQKLSTSEFTLDAEKK' A
#
# COMPACT_ATOMS: atom_id res chain seq x y z
N MET A 1 5.82 10.46 11.23
CA MET A 1 4.64 10.34 10.35
C MET A 1 4.66 8.97 9.69
N SER A 2 3.52 8.28 9.70
CA SER A 2 3.38 6.94 9.13
C SER A 2 2.35 7.02 8.00
N ALA A 3 2.60 6.33 6.90
CA ALA A 3 1.64 6.18 5.83
C ALA A 3 1.08 4.76 5.86
N ILE A 4 -0.24 4.65 5.79
CA ILE A 4 -0.93 3.39 5.64
C ILE A 4 -1.21 3.18 4.16
N ILE A 5 -0.78 2.03 3.65
CA ILE A 5 -1.05 1.59 2.29
C ILE A 5 -2.28 0.70 2.35
N LYS A 6 -3.35 1.12 1.70
CA LYS A 6 -4.56 0.33 1.51
C LYS A 6 -4.72 -0.12 0.06
N CYS A 7 -5.41 -1.23 -0.11
CA CYS A 7 -5.87 -1.71 -1.40
C CYS A 7 -6.95 -0.75 -1.94
N GLY A 8 -6.76 -0.15 -3.11
CA GLY A 8 -7.84 0.65 -3.73
C GLY A 8 -9.02 -0.19 -4.22
N ALA A 9 -8.84 -1.51 -4.34
CA ALA A 9 -9.88 -2.43 -4.82
C ALA A 9 -10.75 -3.00 -3.68
N CYS A 10 -10.15 -3.44 -2.58
CA CYS A 10 -10.88 -4.01 -1.44
C CYS A 10 -10.88 -3.13 -0.18
N GLY A 11 -10.14 -2.01 -0.17
CA GLY A 11 -10.02 -1.12 0.98
C GLY A 11 -9.13 -1.65 2.11
N GLU A 12 -8.59 -2.86 1.97
CA GLU A 12 -7.90 -3.54 3.06
C GLU A 12 -6.48 -3.04 3.27
N LYS A 13 -6.00 -3.11 4.51
CA LYS A 13 -4.70 -2.58 4.92
C LYS A 13 -3.59 -3.54 4.44
N ILE A 14 -2.81 -3.11 3.45
CA ILE A 14 -1.74 -3.93 2.86
C ILE A 14 -0.48 -3.82 3.69
N HIS A 15 -0.09 -2.58 4.01
CA HIS A 15 1.14 -2.34 4.76
C HIS A 15 1.09 -1.00 5.49
N THR A 16 1.82 -0.90 6.60
CA THR A 16 2.05 0.38 7.28
C THR A 16 3.50 0.76 7.08
N MET A 17 3.71 1.82 6.32
CA MET A 17 5.00 2.31 5.89
C MET A 17 5.42 3.51 6.76
N GLN A 18 6.65 3.49 7.26
CA GLN A 18 7.28 4.68 7.80
C GLN A 18 7.77 5.55 6.63
N MET A 19 7.57 6.87 6.72
CA MET A 19 7.76 7.87 5.64
C MET A 19 9.15 7.89 4.97
N MET A 20 10.11 7.10 5.46
CA MET A 20 11.45 6.92 4.87
C MET A 20 11.49 5.97 3.68
N LYS A 21 10.56 5.02 3.55
CA LYS A 21 10.57 4.07 2.44
C LYS A 21 9.77 4.63 1.25
N SER A 22 10.06 4.18 0.04
CA SER A 22 9.28 4.52 -1.16
C SER A 22 8.20 3.47 -1.44
N ILE A 23 7.00 3.90 -1.83
CA ILE A 23 5.87 3.01 -2.10
C ILE A 23 6.24 1.95 -3.15
N LYS A 24 7.00 2.33 -4.18
CA LYS A 24 7.52 1.41 -5.21
C LYS A 24 8.30 0.22 -4.63
N ASP A 25 9.04 0.44 -3.55
CA ASP A 25 9.84 -0.60 -2.89
C ASP A 25 8.94 -1.60 -2.15
N VAL A 26 7.94 -1.07 -1.43
CA VAL A 26 6.89 -1.88 -0.79
C VAL A 26 6.15 -2.71 -1.82
N LEU A 27 5.80 -2.13 -2.97
CA LEU A 27 5.05 -2.80 -4.02
C LEU A 27 5.80 -3.95 -4.69
N LYS A 28 7.11 -3.78 -4.91
CA LYS A 28 7.97 -4.88 -5.36
C LYS A 28 7.93 -6.04 -4.37
N HIS A 29 7.93 -5.75 -3.07
CA HIS A 29 7.87 -6.77 -2.03
C HIS A 29 6.56 -7.57 -2.06
N TYR A 30 5.45 -6.92 -2.38
CA TYR A 30 4.13 -7.55 -2.51
C TYR A 30 3.81 -8.04 -3.94
N ASN A 31 4.79 -8.09 -4.85
CA ASN A 31 4.58 -8.50 -6.25
C ASN A 31 3.46 -7.71 -6.97
N ASN A 32 3.23 -6.45 -6.58
CA ASN A 32 2.09 -5.64 -7.04
C ASN A 32 0.74 -6.38 -6.87
N LYS A 33 0.60 -7.21 -5.83
CA LYS A 33 -0.62 -7.94 -5.52
C LYS A 33 -1.12 -7.60 -4.13
N CYS A 34 -2.43 -7.47 -4.00
CA CYS A 34 -3.06 -7.42 -2.69
C CYS A 34 -2.90 -8.77 -2.00
N PRO A 35 -2.35 -8.83 -0.78
CA PRO A 35 -2.28 -10.09 -0.02
C PRO A 35 -3.65 -10.59 0.43
N SER A 36 -4.67 -9.70 0.48
CA SER A 36 -6.02 -10.08 0.90
C SER A 36 -6.89 -10.53 -0.27
N CYS A 37 -7.13 -9.67 -1.26
CA CYS A 37 -8.01 -10.00 -2.39
C CYS A 37 -7.28 -10.63 -3.58
N GLY A 38 -5.94 -10.72 -3.55
CA GLY A 38 -5.15 -11.29 -4.66
C GLY A 38 -5.12 -10.44 -5.93
N GLN A 39 -5.74 -9.26 -5.92
CA GLN A 39 -5.82 -8.37 -7.08
C GLN A 39 -4.45 -7.77 -7.42
N LYS A 40 -4.11 -7.73 -8.71
CA LYS A 40 -2.95 -6.99 -9.20
C LYS A 40 -3.24 -5.51 -9.01
N LEU A 41 -2.59 -4.90 -8.03
CA LEU A 41 -2.69 -3.48 -7.76
C LEU A 41 -1.52 -2.78 -8.44
N SER A 42 -1.84 -1.81 -9.30
CA SER A 42 -0.81 -0.93 -9.88
C SER A 42 -0.48 0.19 -8.90
N THR A 43 0.69 0.84 -9.04
CA THR A 43 1.10 2.01 -8.21
C THR A 43 0.03 3.10 -8.11
N SER A 44 -0.84 3.21 -9.11
CA SER A 44 -1.92 4.21 -9.19
C SER A 44 -3.19 3.80 -8.43
N GLU A 45 -3.35 2.52 -8.08
CA GLU A 45 -4.53 1.97 -7.38
C GLU A 45 -4.29 1.75 -5.88
N PHE A 46 -3.13 2.17 -5.35
CA PHE A 46 -2.92 2.16 -3.89
C PHE A 46 -3.37 3.48 -3.30
N THR A 47 -4.26 3.39 -2.32
CA THR A 47 -4.63 4.56 -1.52
C THR A 47 -3.63 4.69 -0.37
N LEU A 48 -2.99 5.85 -0.31
CA LEU A 48 -2.04 6.20 0.74
C LEU A 48 -2.77 7.07 1.74
N ASP A 49 -3.21 6.46 2.84
CA ASP A 49 -3.72 7.21 3.98
C ASP A 49 -2.51 7.62 4.82
N ALA A 50 -2.03 8.86 4.62
CA ALA A 50 -1.05 9.45 5.52
C ALA A 50 -1.73 9.69 6.87
N GLU A 51 -1.34 8.93 7.90
CA GLU A 51 -1.80 9.15 9.25
C GLU A 51 -1.03 10.37 9.79
N LYS A 52 -1.65 11.56 9.69
CA LYS A 52 -1.20 12.76 10.39
C LYS A 52 -1.50 12.56 11.87
N LYS A 53 -0.45 12.43 12.68
CA LYS A 53 -0.50 12.62 14.12
C LYS A 53 -0.03 14.02 14.45
#